data_AF-A0AAW1IBA7-F1
#
_entry.id   AF-A0AAW1IBA7-F1
#
_cell.length_a   1.000
_cell.length_b   1.000
_cell.length_c   1.000
_cell.angle_alpha   90.00
_cell.angle_beta   90.00
_cell.angle_gamma   90.00
#
_symmetry.space_group_name_H-M   'P 1'
#
loop_
_entity.id
_entity.type
_entity.pdbx_description
1 polymer ?
#
loop_
_entity_poly.entity_id
_entity_poly.type
_entity_poly.pdbx_seq_one_letter_code
_entity_poly.pdbx_strand_id
1 'polypeptide(L)'
;MALFRVTTSRLQDAQKQIIPQVSAVLRAMSNTSTDLKAVLATKIPKEQEKIKKFRKQHGNTKVGEVTVDMMYGGMRGIKGLICETSVLDPDEGIRFRGLSIPECQKLLPKADGGSEPLPEGLFWLLVTGDVPTDAQVKAISKEWAERAELPPHVVSLLNNVPNTVHPMSQFAAAVTVLNSESKFVKAYSSGVHKTKYWEYTYEDSMDLIAKLPVIAATIYRNTYKDGSGIGAIDTSKDW
;
A
#
# COMPACT_ATOMS: atom_id res chain seq x y z
N MET A 1 -3.58 19.51 -68.65
CA MET A 1 -4.16 20.45 -67.66
C MET A 1 -4.04 19.78 -66.30
N ALA A 2 -2.99 20.08 -65.54
CA ALA A 2 -3.01 21.06 -64.44
C ALA A 2 -4.04 20.65 -63.36
N LEU A 3 -3.61 19.97 -62.29
CA LEU A 3 -3.16 20.53 -61.00
C LEU A 3 -4.33 20.87 -60.05
N PHE A 4 -4.13 20.55 -58.77
CA PHE A 4 -4.93 20.86 -57.57
C PHE A 4 -6.06 19.89 -57.17
N ARG A 5 -5.74 19.00 -56.21
CA ARG A 5 -6.37 18.98 -54.87
C ARG A 5 -5.63 17.98 -53.97
N VAL A 6 -4.49 18.42 -53.46
CA VAL A 6 -3.86 17.84 -52.27
C VAL A 6 -4.22 18.77 -51.09
N THR A 7 -4.29 18.17 -49.89
CA THR A 7 -4.41 18.78 -48.55
C THR A 7 -5.79 19.32 -48.11
N THR A 8 -6.62 18.47 -47.49
CA THR A 8 -7.52 18.89 -46.40
C THR A 8 -7.82 17.81 -45.33
N SER A 9 -7.22 16.61 -45.36
CA SER A 9 -7.53 15.57 -44.35
C SER A 9 -6.56 15.46 -43.18
N ARG A 10 -5.44 16.20 -43.15
CA ARG A 10 -4.42 16.09 -42.08
C ARG A 10 -4.56 17.08 -40.91
N LEU A 11 -5.57 17.95 -40.91
CA LEU A 11 -5.74 18.97 -39.86
C LEU A 11 -6.73 18.58 -38.75
N GLN A 12 -7.54 17.52 -38.93
CA GLN A 12 -8.49 17.08 -37.90
C GLN A 12 -7.91 16.04 -36.92
N ASP A 13 -6.84 15.32 -37.31
CA ASP A 13 -6.21 14.32 -36.44
C ASP A 13 -5.20 14.92 -35.45
N ALA A 14 -4.66 16.10 -35.73
CA ALA A 14 -3.70 16.78 -34.83
C ALA A 14 -4.36 17.36 -33.57
N GLN A 15 -5.69 17.53 -33.56
CA GLN A 15 -6.40 18.19 -32.45
C GLN A 15 -6.88 17.23 -31.36
N LYS A 16 -6.82 15.90 -31.58
CA LYS A 16 -7.23 14.88 -30.59
C LYS A 16 -6.08 14.28 -29.78
N GLN A 17 -4.81 14.55 -30.14
CA GLN A 17 -3.64 13.96 -29.45
C GLN A 17 -3.01 14.85 -28.37
N ILE A 18 -3.47 16.10 -28.17
CA ILE A 18 -2.80 17.07 -27.28
C ILE A 18 -3.38 17.08 -25.84
N ILE A 19 -4.42 16.27 -25.54
CA ILE A 19 -5.11 16.30 -24.23
C ILE A 19 -5.14 14.95 -23.46
N PRO A 20 -4.05 14.15 -23.38
CA PRO A 20 -3.93 13.21 -22.25
C PRO A 20 -2.88 13.60 -21.20
N GLN A 21 -1.89 14.44 -21.52
CA GLN A 21 -0.70 14.55 -20.63
C GLN A 21 -0.80 15.61 -19.52
N VAL A 22 -1.72 16.57 -19.61
CA VAL A 22 -1.82 17.65 -18.60
C VAL A 22 -2.70 17.24 -17.40
N SER A 23 -3.55 16.22 -17.53
CA SER A 23 -4.41 15.78 -16.42
C SER A 23 -3.67 14.97 -15.34
N ALA A 24 -2.43 14.55 -15.60
CA ALA A 24 -1.63 13.79 -14.64
C ALA A 24 -0.91 14.68 -13.60
N VAL A 25 -0.76 15.99 -13.85
CA VAL A 25 0.12 16.87 -13.06
C VAL A 25 -0.64 17.75 -12.04
N LEU A 26 -1.97 17.71 -12.01
CA LEU A 26 -2.78 18.40 -11.00
C LEU A 26 -3.20 17.49 -9.82
N ARG A 27 -2.34 16.55 -9.44
CA ARG A 27 -2.52 15.85 -8.15
C ARG A 27 -1.94 16.78 -7.08
N ALA A 28 -2.83 17.29 -6.20
CA ALA A 28 -2.51 18.27 -5.19
C ALA A 28 -1.21 17.93 -4.46
N MET A 29 -0.29 18.90 -4.35
CA MET A 29 0.81 18.82 -3.39
C MET A 29 0.20 18.43 -2.04
N SER A 30 0.80 17.43 -1.39
CA SER A 30 0.25 16.83 -0.17
C SER A 30 -0.17 17.92 0.82
N ASN A 31 -1.28 17.69 1.53
CA ASN A 31 -1.64 18.44 2.73
C ASN A 31 -0.38 18.62 3.59
N THR A 32 -0.10 19.82 4.10
CA THR A 32 1.14 20.10 4.86
C THR A 32 1.29 19.31 6.16
N SER A 33 0.24 18.58 6.57
CA SER A 33 0.27 17.72 7.74
C SER A 33 1.14 16.48 7.50
N THR A 34 1.95 16.16 8.50
CA THR A 34 2.73 14.91 8.59
C THR A 34 1.94 13.77 9.22
N ASP A 35 0.75 14.05 9.78
CA ASP A 35 -0.12 13.03 10.38
C ASP A 35 -0.90 12.27 9.29
N LEU A 36 -0.45 11.06 8.99
CA LEU A 36 -1.07 10.19 7.98
C LEU A 36 -2.51 9.84 8.33
N LYS A 37 -2.83 9.64 9.62
CA LYS A 37 -4.19 9.30 10.06
C LYS A 37 -5.15 10.46 9.83
N ALA A 38 -4.71 11.68 10.15
CA ALA A 38 -5.49 12.89 9.87
C ALA A 38 -5.70 13.09 8.37
N VAL A 39 -4.66 12.93 7.55
CA VAL A 39 -4.77 13.00 6.09
C VAL A 39 -5.78 11.97 5.58
N LEU A 40 -5.70 10.73 6.05
CA LEU A 40 -6.62 9.65 5.68
C LEU A 40 -8.07 9.98 6.10
N ALA A 41 -8.29 10.53 7.30
CA ALA A 41 -9.60 10.94 7.79
C ALA A 41 -10.29 11.95 6.86
N THR A 42 -9.54 12.85 6.23
CA THR A 42 -10.10 13.82 5.27
C THR A 42 -10.45 13.20 3.91
N LYS A 43 -9.78 12.11 3.53
CA LYS A 43 -9.95 11.44 2.23
C LYS A 43 -11.07 10.41 2.23
N ILE A 44 -11.25 9.67 3.34
CA ILE A 44 -12.25 8.60 3.45
C ILE A 44 -13.67 9.05 3.08
N PRO A 45 -14.22 10.17 3.59
CA PRO A 45 -15.59 10.59 3.25
C PRO A 45 -15.76 10.88 1.75
N LYS A 46 -14.72 11.41 1.10
CA LYS A 46 -14.73 11.72 -0.34
C LYS A 46 -14.83 10.45 -1.18
N GLU A 47 -14.01 9.44 -0.85
CA GLU A 47 -14.05 8.14 -1.53
C GLU A 47 -15.34 7.37 -1.23
N GLN A 48 -15.87 7.42 0.00
CA GLN A 48 -17.17 6.83 0.34
C GLN A 48 -18.29 7.40 -0.53
N GLU A 49 -18.37 8.72 -0.68
CA GLU A 49 -19.38 9.38 -1.52
C GLU A 49 -19.16 9.09 -3.02
N LYS A 50 -17.91 9.02 -3.48
CA LYS A 50 -17.60 8.62 -4.86
C LYS A 50 -18.09 7.20 -5.17
N ILE A 51 -17.79 6.22 -4.30
CA ILE A 51 -18.22 4.84 -4.46
C ILE A 51 -19.75 4.74 -4.39
N LYS A 52 -20.38 5.45 -3.46
CA LYS A 52 -21.85 5.48 -3.31
C LYS A 52 -22.52 6.02 -4.57
N LYS A 53 -22.01 7.12 -5.16
CA LYS A 53 -22.49 7.67 -6.43
C LYS A 53 -22.28 6.70 -7.59
N PHE A 54 -21.08 6.11 -7.70
CA PHE A 54 -20.76 5.15 -8.75
C PHE A 54 -21.69 3.92 -8.71
N ARG A 55 -21.92 3.35 -7.52
CA ARG A 55 -22.85 2.22 -7.34
C ARG A 55 -24.30 2.60 -7.62
N LYS A 56 -24.71 3.83 -7.29
CA LYS A 56 -26.06 4.31 -7.62
C LYS A 56 -26.28 4.39 -9.14
N GLN A 57 -25.25 4.74 -9.91
CA GLN A 57 -25.31 4.87 -11.37
C GLN A 57 -25.11 3.54 -12.10
N HIS A 58 -24.20 2.68 -11.61
CA HIS A 58 -23.71 1.52 -12.34
C HIS A 58 -23.84 0.19 -11.58
N GLY A 59 -24.59 0.15 -10.47
CA GLY A 59 -24.68 -1.04 -9.62
C GLY A 59 -25.19 -2.31 -10.31
N ASN A 60 -25.97 -2.17 -11.39
CA ASN A 60 -26.48 -3.30 -12.18
C ASN A 60 -25.73 -3.51 -13.51
N THR A 61 -24.65 -2.78 -13.74
CA THR A 61 -23.86 -2.90 -14.97
C THR A 61 -23.09 -4.22 -14.96
N LYS A 62 -23.25 -5.04 -16.01
CA LYS A 62 -22.48 -6.28 -16.18
C LYS A 62 -21.02 -5.96 -16.48
N VAL A 63 -20.08 -6.60 -15.77
CA VAL A 63 -18.62 -6.38 -15.92
C VAL A 63 -17.88 -7.54 -16.60
N GLY A 64 -18.60 -8.62 -16.88
CA GLY A 64 -18.13 -9.85 -17.52
C GLY A 64 -19.22 -10.94 -17.43
N GLU A 65 -18.95 -12.08 -18.07
CA GLU A 65 -19.75 -13.30 -17.94
C GLU A 65 -18.99 -14.31 -17.07
N VAL A 66 -19.70 -15.28 -16.51
CA VAL A 66 -19.12 -16.38 -15.72
C VAL A 66 -19.47 -17.69 -16.42
N THR A 67 -18.46 -18.49 -16.74
CA THR A 67 -18.62 -19.81 -17.36
C THR A 67 -18.26 -20.93 -16.39
N VAL A 68 -18.66 -22.17 -16.72
CA VAL A 68 -18.35 -23.37 -15.92
C VAL A 68 -16.83 -23.56 -15.76
N ASP A 69 -16.06 -23.36 -16.84
CA ASP A 69 -14.59 -23.47 -16.79
C ASP A 69 -13.96 -22.45 -15.84
N MET A 70 -14.50 -21.23 -15.77
CA MET A 70 -14.00 -20.22 -14.82
C MET A 70 -14.25 -20.64 -13.36
N MET A 71 -15.34 -21.38 -13.09
CA MET A 71 -15.63 -21.91 -11.75
C MET A 71 -14.65 -23.02 -11.36
N TYR A 72 -14.45 -24.01 -12.22
CA TYR A 72 -13.47 -25.09 -11.97
C TYR A 72 -12.02 -24.60 -12.02
N GLY A 73 -11.75 -23.55 -12.79
CA GLY A 73 -10.43 -22.93 -12.93
C GLY A 73 -10.08 -21.92 -11.83
N GLY A 74 -10.86 -21.83 -10.75
CA GLY A 74 -10.56 -20.96 -9.62
C GLY A 74 -10.68 -19.47 -9.94
N MET A 75 -11.80 -19.04 -10.53
CA MET A 75 -12.10 -17.65 -10.89
C MET A 75 -11.20 -17.03 -11.98
N ARG A 76 -10.48 -17.85 -12.76
CA ARG A 76 -9.63 -17.36 -13.85
C ARG A 76 -10.44 -16.51 -14.84
N GLY A 77 -10.03 -15.26 -15.02
CA GLY A 77 -10.70 -14.30 -15.92
C GLY A 77 -11.92 -13.59 -15.33
N ILE A 78 -12.35 -13.92 -14.11
CA ILE A 78 -13.47 -13.26 -13.44
C ILE A 78 -12.98 -12.01 -12.71
N LYS A 79 -13.63 -10.86 -12.97
CA LYS A 79 -13.44 -9.63 -12.18
C LYS A 79 -14.20 -9.74 -10.86
N GLY A 80 -13.57 -10.33 -9.84
CA GLY A 80 -14.24 -10.74 -8.60
C GLY A 80 -14.07 -9.82 -7.37
N LEU A 81 -13.11 -8.88 -7.39
CA LEU A 81 -12.82 -8.02 -6.24
C LEU A 81 -12.37 -6.62 -6.64
N ILE A 82 -12.47 -5.68 -5.70
CA ILE A 82 -12.00 -4.30 -5.86
C ILE A 82 -10.68 -4.15 -5.10
N CYS A 83 -9.65 -3.66 -5.80
CA CYS A 83 -8.36 -3.31 -5.23
C CYS A 83 -7.98 -1.89 -5.69
N GLU A 84 -7.88 -0.96 -4.74
CA GLU A 84 -7.71 0.47 -5.03
C GLU A 84 -6.25 0.93 -5.04
N THR A 85 -5.34 0.12 -4.47
CA THR A 85 -3.94 0.49 -4.23
C THR A 85 -3.08 0.37 -5.47
N SER A 86 -3.34 -0.63 -6.32
CA SER A 86 -2.57 -0.89 -7.52
C SER A 86 -3.39 -1.55 -8.63
N VAL A 87 -2.97 -1.32 -9.87
CA VAL A 87 -3.55 -1.93 -11.08
C VAL A 87 -2.42 -2.30 -12.03
N LEU A 88 -2.51 -3.47 -12.65
CA LEU A 88 -1.57 -3.92 -13.67
C LEU A 88 -1.95 -3.32 -15.02
N ASP A 89 -1.09 -2.46 -15.55
CA ASP A 89 -1.14 -1.95 -16.92
C ASP A 89 -0.52 -3.01 -17.85
N PRO A 90 -1.19 -3.38 -18.96
CA PRO A 90 -0.68 -4.39 -19.88
C PRO A 90 0.62 -3.98 -20.59
N ASP A 91 0.89 -2.68 -20.74
CA ASP A 91 2.05 -2.18 -21.48
C ASP A 91 3.17 -1.72 -20.52
N GLU A 92 2.79 -1.05 -19.43
CA GLU A 92 3.73 -0.37 -18.52
C GLU A 92 3.95 -1.13 -17.20
N GLY A 93 3.28 -2.27 -17.02
CA GLY A 93 3.38 -3.10 -15.82
C GLY A 93 2.60 -2.56 -14.63
N ILE A 94 3.03 -2.92 -13.42
CA ILE A 94 2.27 -2.57 -12.20
C ILE A 94 2.32 -1.07 -11.92
N ARG A 95 1.16 -0.48 -11.62
CA ARG A 95 1.03 0.91 -11.20
C ARG A 95 0.56 1.02 -9.76
N PHE A 96 1.22 1.84 -8.96
CA PHE A 96 0.83 2.17 -7.59
C PHE A 96 0.06 3.49 -7.60
N ARG A 97 -1.24 3.43 -7.33
CA ARG A 97 -2.14 4.60 -7.41
C ARG A 97 -2.00 5.39 -8.73
N GLY A 98 -1.75 4.68 -9.83
CA GLY A 98 -1.58 5.22 -11.18
C GLY A 98 -0.14 5.55 -11.59
N LEU A 99 0.82 5.54 -10.65
CA LEU A 99 2.24 5.77 -10.95
C LEU A 99 2.94 4.45 -11.32
N SER A 100 3.68 4.42 -12.42
CA SER A 100 4.54 3.29 -12.77
C SER A 100 5.76 3.19 -11.85
N ILE A 101 6.50 2.07 -11.90
CA ILE A 101 7.73 1.90 -11.11
C ILE A 101 8.76 3.01 -11.42
N PRO A 102 9.08 3.34 -12.70
CA PRO A 102 9.99 4.44 -13.01
C PRO A 102 9.53 5.80 -12.46
N GLU A 103 8.22 6.08 -12.49
CA GLU A 103 7.66 7.31 -11.92
C GLU A 103 7.82 7.33 -10.39
N CYS A 104 7.60 6.18 -9.72
CA CYS A 104 7.82 6.05 -8.28
C CYS A 104 9.30 6.28 -7.92
N GLN A 105 10.25 5.68 -8.64
CA GLN A 105 11.69 5.90 -8.41
C GLN A 105 12.09 7.36 -8.59
N LYS A 106 11.45 8.08 -9.52
CA LYS A 106 11.72 9.49 -9.76
C LYS A 106 11.11 10.40 -8.69
N LEU A 107 9.86 10.13 -8.29
CA LEU A 107 9.06 11.06 -7.48
C LEU A 107 9.10 10.79 -5.98
N LEU A 108 9.29 9.53 -5.56
CA LEU A 108 9.29 9.21 -4.13
C LEU A 108 10.59 9.67 -3.45
N PRO A 109 10.49 10.17 -2.20
CA PRO A 109 11.63 10.47 -1.35
C PRO A 109 12.62 9.29 -1.21
N LYS A 110 13.89 9.64 -1.01
CA LYS A 110 15.02 8.71 -0.88
C LYS A 110 15.72 8.97 0.45
N ALA A 111 16.49 7.99 0.93
CA ALA A 111 17.38 8.19 2.06
C ALA A 111 18.46 9.25 1.73
N ASP A 112 19.00 9.90 2.77
CA ASP A 112 20.09 10.86 2.60
C ASP A 112 21.32 10.15 2.00
N GLY A 113 21.71 10.56 0.79
CA GLY A 113 22.79 9.91 0.01
C GLY A 113 22.39 8.62 -0.72
N GLY A 114 21.12 8.20 -0.63
CA GLY A 114 20.57 7.03 -1.32
C GLY A 114 20.00 7.33 -2.71
N SER A 115 19.92 6.31 -3.57
CA SER A 115 19.32 6.39 -4.91
C SER A 115 17.94 5.75 -5.02
N GLU A 116 17.57 4.88 -4.08
CA GLU A 116 16.33 4.11 -4.11
C GLU A 116 15.21 4.78 -3.31
N PRO A 117 13.93 4.65 -3.75
CA PRO A 117 12.80 5.22 -3.06
C PRO A 117 12.53 4.49 -1.73
N LEU A 118 12.18 5.26 -0.70
CA LEU A 118 11.90 4.72 0.63
C LEU A 118 10.54 3.98 0.69
N PRO A 119 10.47 2.79 1.33
CA PRO A 119 9.22 2.03 1.51
C PRO A 119 8.12 2.82 2.22
N GLU A 120 8.48 3.68 3.17
CA GLU A 120 7.59 4.62 3.86
C GLU A 120 6.86 5.53 2.86
N GLY A 121 7.60 6.00 1.85
CA GLY A 121 7.06 6.87 0.81
C GLY A 121 6.06 6.12 -0.08
N LEU A 122 6.38 4.87 -0.41
CA LEU A 122 5.47 3.99 -1.13
C LEU A 122 4.22 3.69 -0.29
N PHE A 123 4.36 3.40 1.00
CA PHE A 123 3.21 3.15 1.89
C PHE A 123 2.29 4.37 1.95
N TRP A 124 2.84 5.57 2.10
CA TRP A 124 2.05 6.80 2.06
C TRP A 124 1.29 6.96 0.74
N LEU A 125 1.95 6.71 -0.39
CA LEU A 125 1.32 6.73 -1.70
C LEU A 125 0.15 5.74 -1.75
N LEU A 126 0.35 4.50 -1.31
CA LEU A 126 -0.69 3.47 -1.34
C LEU A 126 -1.89 3.83 -0.45
N VAL A 127 -1.66 4.42 0.73
CA VAL A 127 -2.73 4.80 1.66
C VAL A 127 -3.49 6.04 1.19
N THR A 128 -2.79 7.05 0.68
CA THR A 128 -3.37 8.38 0.42
C THR A 128 -3.67 8.68 -1.04
N GLY A 129 -2.98 8.01 -1.96
CA GLY A 129 -2.96 8.35 -3.39
C GLY A 129 -2.04 9.51 -3.77
N ASP A 130 -1.37 10.14 -2.81
CA ASP A 130 -0.53 11.32 -3.01
C ASP A 130 0.95 10.95 -2.88
N VAL A 131 1.82 11.63 -3.62
CA VAL A 131 3.27 11.51 -3.42
C VAL A 131 3.64 12.28 -2.14
N PRO A 132 4.29 11.64 -1.15
CA PRO A 132 4.67 12.30 0.10
C PRO A 132 5.85 13.25 -0.08
N THR A 133 5.94 14.19 0.85
CA THR A 133 7.13 15.02 1.08
C THR A 133 8.15 14.29 1.96
N ASP A 134 9.41 14.75 1.95
CA ASP A 134 10.47 14.20 2.81
C ASP A 134 10.10 14.26 4.31
N ALA A 135 9.40 15.34 4.73
CA ALA A 135 8.96 15.50 6.11
C ALA A 135 7.91 14.45 6.51
N GLN A 136 6.99 14.10 5.59
CA GLN A 136 6.00 13.04 5.81
C GLN A 136 6.66 11.67 5.88
N VAL A 137 7.62 11.39 5.00
CA VAL A 137 8.38 10.13 5.04
C VAL A 137 9.14 10.00 6.36
N LYS A 138 9.86 11.04 6.79
CA LYS A 138 10.57 11.05 8.09
C LYS A 138 9.62 10.86 9.28
N ALA A 139 8.40 11.38 9.20
CA ALA A 139 7.39 11.16 10.23
C ALA A 139 6.96 9.69 10.31
N ILE A 140 6.77 9.02 9.17
CA ILE A 140 6.45 7.58 9.12
C ILE A 140 7.62 6.73 9.63
N SER A 141 8.86 7.01 9.20
CA SER A 141 10.04 6.27 9.69
C SER A 141 10.13 6.34 11.22
N LYS A 142 9.95 7.53 11.79
CA LYS A 142 9.92 7.73 13.25
C LYS A 142 8.78 6.95 13.91
N GLU A 143 7.57 7.05 13.36
CA GLU A 143 6.40 6.37 13.90
C GLU A 143 6.56 4.84 13.89
N TRP A 144 7.14 4.27 12.83
CA TRP A 144 7.43 2.84 12.78
C TRP A 144 8.54 2.44 13.76
N ALA A 145 9.60 3.24 13.90
CA ALA A 145 10.63 2.97 14.90
C ALA A 145 10.06 2.95 16.34
N GLU A 146 9.12 3.85 16.65
CA GLU A 146 8.44 3.91 17.95
C GLU A 146 7.47 2.73 18.19
N ARG A 147 6.95 2.11 17.13
CA ARG A 147 5.96 1.01 17.20
C ARG A 147 6.57 -0.39 17.10
N ALA A 148 7.88 -0.50 16.86
CA ALA A 148 8.56 -1.75 16.52
C ALA A 148 8.73 -2.75 17.68
N GLU A 149 8.43 -2.35 18.93
CA GLU A 149 8.60 -3.22 20.09
C GLU A 149 7.71 -4.47 20.05
N LEU A 150 8.32 -5.64 20.28
CA LEU A 150 7.63 -6.92 20.38
C LEU A 150 7.27 -7.25 21.83
N PRO A 151 6.04 -7.74 22.10
CA PRO A 151 5.69 -8.25 23.42
C PRO A 151 6.60 -9.42 23.85
N PRO A 152 6.91 -9.56 25.16
CA PRO A 152 7.82 -10.60 25.64
C PRO A 152 7.41 -12.03 25.24
N HIS A 153 6.11 -12.32 25.19
CA HIS A 153 5.61 -13.65 24.83
C HIS A 153 5.86 -14.00 23.35
N VAL A 154 5.90 -13.00 22.45
CA VAL A 154 6.24 -13.20 21.03
C VAL A 154 7.73 -13.45 20.87
N VAL A 155 8.57 -12.70 21.60
CA VAL A 155 10.03 -12.92 21.62
C VAL A 155 10.34 -14.32 22.15
N SER A 156 9.67 -14.73 23.23
CA SER A 156 9.80 -16.08 23.78
C SER A 156 9.39 -17.15 22.78
N LEU A 157 8.29 -16.95 22.04
CA LEU A 157 7.91 -17.87 20.97
C LEU A 157 9.03 -17.99 19.92
N LEU A 158 9.50 -16.86 19.39
CA LEU A 158 10.54 -16.83 18.34
C LEU A 158 11.85 -17.51 18.75
N ASN A 159 12.25 -17.40 20.01
CA ASN A 159 13.49 -17.98 20.52
C ASN A 159 13.39 -19.47 20.86
N ASN A 160 12.17 -20.01 20.99
CA ASN A 160 11.95 -21.42 21.37
C ASN A 160 11.45 -22.30 20.22
N VAL A 161 11.14 -21.73 19.05
CA VAL A 161 10.78 -22.51 17.87
C VAL A 161 12.01 -23.26 17.36
N PRO A 162 11.94 -24.59 17.10
CA PRO A 162 13.07 -25.33 16.56
C PRO A 162 13.53 -24.80 15.19
N ASN A 163 14.85 -24.76 14.97
CA ASN A 163 15.44 -24.31 13.70
C ASN A 163 15.07 -25.19 12.49
N THR A 164 14.49 -26.37 12.72
CA THR A 164 13.95 -27.24 11.67
C THR A 164 12.60 -26.76 11.12
N VAL A 165 11.90 -25.87 11.84
CA VAL A 165 10.63 -25.29 11.38
C VAL A 165 10.92 -24.27 10.30
N HIS A 166 10.21 -24.38 9.17
CA HIS A 166 10.39 -23.48 8.03
C HIS A 166 10.20 -22.01 8.43
N PRO A 167 11.06 -21.07 7.99
CA PRO A 167 11.01 -19.65 8.41
C PRO A 167 9.64 -18.99 8.23
N MET A 168 8.93 -19.30 7.13
CA MET A 168 7.57 -18.78 6.92
C MET A 168 6.55 -19.29 7.94
N SER A 169 6.71 -20.52 8.45
CA SER A 169 5.84 -21.05 9.50
C SER A 169 6.12 -20.36 10.84
N GLN A 170 7.39 -20.08 11.14
CA GLN A 170 7.76 -19.28 12.32
C GLN A 170 7.18 -17.86 12.22
N PHE A 171 7.31 -17.23 11.05
CA PHE A 171 6.80 -15.88 10.78
C PHE A 171 5.28 -15.81 10.92
N ALA A 172 4.54 -16.73 10.28
CA ALA A 172 3.09 -16.78 10.37
C ALA A 172 2.61 -17.04 11.81
N ALA A 173 3.28 -17.93 12.55
CA ALA A 173 2.97 -18.18 13.96
C ALA A 173 3.18 -16.92 14.82
N ALA A 174 4.31 -16.24 14.67
CA ALA A 174 4.61 -15.00 15.40
C ALA A 174 3.61 -13.88 15.09
N VAL A 175 3.27 -13.67 13.81
CA VAL A 175 2.25 -12.69 13.38
C VAL A 175 0.87 -13.06 13.92
N THR A 176 0.52 -14.34 13.98
CA THR A 176 -0.76 -14.80 14.56
C THR A 176 -0.83 -14.48 16.05
N VAL A 177 0.23 -14.77 16.81
CA VAL A 177 0.29 -14.54 18.26
C VAL A 177 0.32 -13.05 18.61
N LEU A 178 0.89 -12.21 17.74
CA LEU A 178 0.84 -10.75 17.88
C LEU A 178 -0.58 -10.17 17.92
N ASN A 179 -1.61 -10.94 17.55
CA ASN A 179 -3.00 -10.49 17.67
C ASN A 179 -3.43 -10.17 19.11
N SER A 180 -2.70 -10.63 20.13
CA SER A 180 -2.94 -10.26 21.55
C SER A 180 -2.93 -8.74 21.76
N GLU A 181 -2.15 -8.03 20.96
CA GLU A 181 -1.99 -6.58 21.02
C GLU A 181 -2.99 -5.83 20.16
N SER A 182 -3.82 -6.52 19.37
CA SER A 182 -4.75 -5.88 18.42
C SER A 182 -5.69 -4.91 19.11
N LYS A 183 -5.56 -3.63 18.75
CA LYS A 183 -6.45 -2.54 19.17
C LYS A 183 -7.80 -2.68 18.50
N PHE A 184 -7.85 -3.17 17.25
CA PHE A 184 -9.11 -3.42 16.56
C PHE A 184 -9.95 -4.50 17.24
N VAL A 185 -9.36 -5.64 17.64
CA VAL A 185 -10.08 -6.71 18.35
C VAL A 185 -10.67 -6.20 19.66
N LYS A 186 -9.88 -5.45 20.44
CA LYS A 186 -10.33 -4.83 21.71
C LYS A 186 -11.47 -3.84 21.48
N ALA A 187 -11.35 -2.94 20.49
CA ALA A 187 -12.37 -1.95 20.17
C ALA A 187 -13.66 -2.58 19.62
N TYR A 188 -13.54 -3.58 18.76
CA TYR A 188 -14.66 -4.34 18.21
C TYR A 188 -15.46 -5.05 19.30
N SER A 189 -14.77 -5.74 20.21
CA SER A 189 -15.38 -6.43 21.36
C SER A 189 -16.07 -5.45 22.31
N SER A 190 -15.61 -4.20 22.35
CA SER A 190 -16.21 -3.11 23.14
C SER A 190 -17.36 -2.38 22.41
N GLY A 191 -17.76 -2.83 21.22
CA GLY A 191 -18.92 -2.30 20.50
C GLY A 191 -18.65 -1.02 19.69
N VAL A 192 -17.43 -0.81 19.19
CA VAL A 192 -17.10 0.36 18.36
C VAL A 192 -18.00 0.46 17.11
N HIS A 193 -18.39 1.68 16.73
CA HIS A 193 -19.25 1.89 15.56
C HIS A 193 -18.53 1.55 14.24
N LYS A 194 -19.25 0.99 13.27
CA LYS A 194 -18.71 0.56 11.96
C LYS A 194 -17.94 1.65 11.21
N THR A 195 -18.37 2.91 11.29
CA THR A 195 -17.68 4.03 10.61
C THR A 195 -16.30 4.34 11.19
N LYS A 196 -15.98 3.78 12.36
CA LYS A 196 -14.73 3.98 13.10
C LYS A 196 -13.78 2.78 13.00
N TYR A 197 -14.18 1.68 12.35
CA TYR A 197 -13.34 0.49 12.19
C TYR A 197 -11.97 0.80 11.61
N TRP A 198 -11.93 1.62 10.57
CA TRP A 198 -10.68 1.99 9.89
C TRP A 198 -9.67 2.68 10.82
N GLU A 199 -10.13 3.37 11.88
CA GLU A 199 -9.24 4.08 12.80
C GLU A 199 -8.37 3.12 13.60
N TYR A 200 -8.91 1.96 13.97
CA TYR A 200 -8.21 0.92 14.71
C TYR A 200 -7.50 -0.06 13.77
N THR A 201 -8.06 -0.32 12.59
CA THR A 201 -7.36 -1.06 11.53
C THR A 201 -6.08 -0.34 11.11
N TYR A 202 -6.12 1.00 11.03
CA TYR A 202 -4.93 1.83 10.78
C TYR A 202 -3.87 1.61 11.86
N GLU A 203 -4.26 1.69 13.15
CA GLU A 203 -3.31 1.47 14.25
C GLU A 203 -2.66 0.09 14.20
N ASP A 204 -3.46 -0.96 14.05
CA ASP A 204 -2.95 -2.33 13.98
C ASP A 204 -2.08 -2.56 12.74
N SER A 205 -2.39 -1.91 11.62
CA SER A 205 -1.57 -2.00 10.40
C SER A 205 -0.22 -1.31 10.57
N MET A 206 -0.20 -0.12 11.19
CA MET A 206 1.04 0.61 11.50
C MET A 206 1.90 -0.17 12.50
N ASP A 207 1.29 -0.70 13.57
CA ASP A 207 1.98 -1.52 14.56
C ASP A 207 2.52 -2.81 13.94
N LEU A 208 1.75 -3.47 13.08
CA LEU A 208 2.18 -4.70 12.43
C LEU A 208 3.39 -4.44 11.52
N ILE A 209 3.30 -3.46 10.61
CA ILE A 209 4.38 -3.13 9.67
C ILE A 209 5.68 -2.80 10.43
N ALA A 210 5.59 -2.00 11.48
CA ALA A 210 6.73 -1.67 12.34
C ALA A 210 7.41 -2.91 12.96
N LYS A 211 6.63 -3.93 13.31
CA LYS A 211 7.12 -5.15 13.98
C LYS A 211 7.63 -6.21 13.01
N LEU A 212 7.26 -6.18 11.72
CA LEU A 212 7.65 -7.22 10.75
C LEU A 212 9.18 -7.39 10.61
N PRO A 213 10.01 -6.33 10.50
CA PRO A 213 11.46 -6.49 10.38
C PRO A 213 12.07 -7.14 11.62
N VAL A 214 11.57 -6.80 12.82
CA VAL A 214 12.04 -7.35 14.10
C VAL A 214 11.81 -8.85 14.15
N ILE A 215 10.61 -9.30 13.76
CA ILE A 215 10.25 -10.72 13.67
C ILE A 215 11.14 -11.42 12.62
N ALA A 216 11.20 -10.87 11.41
CA ALA A 216 11.93 -11.47 10.30
C ALA A 216 13.43 -11.57 10.59
N ALA A 217 14.04 -10.53 11.15
CA ALA A 217 15.43 -10.51 11.54
C ALA A 217 15.71 -11.51 12.67
N THR A 218 14.81 -11.64 13.66
CA THR A 218 14.95 -12.61 14.75
C THR A 218 14.93 -14.04 14.19
N ILE A 219 13.98 -14.35 13.30
CA ILE A 219 13.92 -15.67 12.63
C ILE A 219 15.20 -15.93 11.83
N TYR A 220 15.66 -14.95 11.06
CA TYR A 220 16.88 -15.06 10.28
C TYR A 220 18.09 -15.35 11.17
N ARG A 221 18.24 -14.64 12.29
CA ARG A 221 19.38 -14.84 13.19
C ARG A 221 19.30 -16.14 13.98
N ASN A 222 18.12 -16.55 14.44
CA ASN A 222 17.92 -17.83 15.11
C ASN A 222 18.22 -19.01 14.18
N THR A 223 17.83 -18.91 12.91
CA THR A 223 17.99 -20.00 11.93
C THR A 223 19.41 -20.06 11.36
N TYR A 224 20.03 -18.91 11.06
CA TYR A 224 21.25 -18.86 10.24
C TYR A 224 22.45 -18.18 10.90
N LYS A 225 22.30 -17.62 12.11
CA LYS A 225 23.33 -16.84 12.81
C LYS A 225 23.39 -17.19 14.31
N ASP A 226 23.16 -18.47 14.63
CA ASP A 226 23.29 -19.05 15.97
C ASP A 226 22.51 -18.32 17.08
N GLY A 227 21.39 -17.68 16.72
CA GLY A 227 20.58 -16.93 17.69
C GLY A 227 21.25 -15.66 18.21
N SER A 228 22.23 -15.11 17.49
CA SER A 228 22.78 -13.78 17.81
C SER A 228 21.62 -12.77 17.87
N GLY A 229 21.44 -12.09 19.01
CA GLY A 229 20.32 -11.14 19.16
C GLY A 229 20.36 -10.05 18.09
N ILE A 230 19.19 -9.49 17.73
CA ILE A 230 19.07 -8.51 16.63
C ILE A 230 19.52 -7.08 16.98
N GLY A 231 19.80 -6.80 18.26
CA GLY A 231 20.14 -5.46 18.74
C GLY A 231 18.91 -4.61 19.05
N ALA A 232 19.14 -3.35 19.43
CA ALA A 232 18.08 -2.37 19.65
C ALA A 232 17.69 -1.70 18.33
N ILE A 233 16.45 -1.23 18.25
CA ILE A 233 15.99 -0.39 17.15
C ILE A 233 16.78 0.92 17.17
N ASP A 234 17.36 1.27 16.02
CA ASP A 234 18.03 2.54 15.82
C ASP A 234 17.03 3.55 15.26
N THR A 235 16.50 4.40 16.13
CA THR A 235 15.46 5.39 15.77
C THR A 235 15.96 6.47 14.81
N SER A 236 17.26 6.49 14.48
CA SER A 236 17.82 7.41 13.49
C SER A 236 17.78 6.87 12.06
N LYS A 237 17.45 5.58 11.88
CA LYS A 237 17.36 4.93 10.57
C LYS A 237 15.93 4.87 10.05
N ASP A 238 15.82 4.73 8.73
CA ASP A 238 14.62 4.26 8.04
C ASP A 238 14.34 2.77 8.32
N TRP A 239 13.15 2.31 7.89
CA TRP A 239 12.53 1.02 8.25
C TRP A 239 13.30 -0.25 7.87
#